data_AF-A0A553SIK6-F1
#
_entry.id   AF-A0A553SIK6-F1
#
_cell.length_a   1.000
_cell.length_b   1.000
_cell.length_c   1.000
_cell.angle_alpha   90.00
_cell.angle_beta   90.00
_cell.angle_gamma   90.00
#
_symmetry.space_group_name_H-M   'P 1'
#
loop_
_entity.id
_entity.type
_entity.pdbx_description
1 polymer ?
#
loop_
_entity_poly.entity_id
_entity_poly.type
_entity_poly.pdbx_seq_one_letter_code
_entity_poly.pdbx_strand_id
1 'polypeptide(L)'
;MLDVKELTYQNIKISKLSTFDGYQINFHINNHLYQFLVGDKKTPFPLNVMHIFKEKDVCILCNKTIYPYPVGQQICLAFQKHLPSLLNHFQTMYPKDFIN
;
A
#
# COMPACT_ATOMS: atom_id res chain seq x y z
N MET A 1 10.18 -11.94 -10.00
CA MET A 1 10.13 -10.45 -9.89
C MET A 1 8.68 -10.09 -9.67
N LEU A 2 8.34 -9.24 -8.69
CA LEU A 2 6.94 -8.86 -8.45
C LEU A 2 6.50 -7.92 -9.57
N ASP A 3 5.50 -8.31 -10.37
CA ASP A 3 4.84 -7.38 -11.29
C ASP A 3 3.62 -6.77 -10.58
N VAL A 4 3.76 -5.51 -10.17
CA VAL A 4 2.71 -4.78 -9.46
C VAL A 4 1.47 -4.55 -10.32
N LYS A 5 1.54 -4.67 -11.65
CA LYS A 5 0.39 -4.48 -12.54
C LYS A 5 -0.48 -5.73 -12.66
N GLU A 6 0.09 -6.91 -12.42
CA GLU A 6 -0.62 -8.20 -12.52
C GLU A 6 -1.29 -8.63 -11.21
N LEU A 7 -1.10 -7.88 -10.13
CA LEU A 7 -1.70 -8.19 -8.84
C LEU A 7 -3.22 -7.94 -8.84
N THR A 8 -3.96 -8.86 -8.23
CA THR A 8 -5.41 -8.71 -8.04
C THR A 8 -5.70 -7.89 -6.78
N TYR A 9 -5.77 -6.56 -6.95
CA TYR A 9 -6.13 -5.65 -5.88
C TYR A 9 -7.63 -5.67 -5.58
N GLN A 10 -7.98 -5.62 -4.30
CA GLN A 10 -9.35 -5.65 -3.80
C GLN A 10 -9.56 -4.54 -2.75
N ASN A 11 -10.82 -4.11 -2.55
CA ASN A 11 -11.20 -3.18 -1.48
C ASN A 11 -10.30 -1.93 -1.39
N ILE A 12 -9.99 -1.33 -2.54
CA ILE A 12 -9.08 -0.20 -2.64
C ILE A 12 -9.78 1.05 -2.11
N LYS A 13 -9.12 1.75 -1.20
CA LYS A 13 -9.56 3.03 -0.66
C LYS A 13 -8.41 4.02 -0.65
N ILE A 14 -8.54 5.07 -1.46
CA ILE A 14 -7.61 6.19 -1.51
C ILE A 14 -8.21 7.32 -0.70
N SER A 15 -7.42 7.92 0.20
CA SER A 15 -7.88 8.98 1.09
C SER A 15 -6.80 10.02 1.30
N LYS A 16 -7.18 11.30 1.27
CA LYS A 16 -6.31 12.40 1.68
C LYS A 16 -6.18 12.36 3.20
N LEU A 17 -4.95 12.43 3.71
CA LEU A 17 -4.73 12.54 5.15
C LEU A 17 -4.88 14.02 5.58
N SER A 18 -5.48 14.24 6.75
CA SER A 18 -5.64 15.56 7.37
C SER A 18 -4.41 15.96 8.19
N THR A 19 -3.72 14.98 8.77
CA THR A 19 -2.54 15.14 9.62
C THR A 19 -1.23 15.20 8.86
N PHE A 20 -1.25 14.88 7.56
CA PHE A 20 -0.07 14.83 6.71
C PHE A 20 -0.44 15.22 5.28
N ASP A 21 0.44 15.95 4.61
CA ASP A 21 0.22 16.28 3.20
C ASP A 21 0.55 15.08 2.32
N GLY A 22 -0.49 14.39 1.89
CA GLY A 22 -0.36 13.23 1.02
C GLY A 22 -1.62 12.36 1.01
N TYR A 23 -1.44 11.11 0.60
CA TYR A 23 -2.49 10.11 0.46
C TYR A 23 -2.18 8.86 1.28
N GLN A 24 -3.24 8.26 1.79
CA GLN A 24 -3.24 6.89 2.29
C GLN A 24 -4.07 6.03 1.34
N ILE A 25 -3.45 4.97 0.85
CA ILE A 25 -4.06 3.98 -0.03
C ILE A 25 -4.11 2.65 0.72
N ASN A 26 -5.30 2.24 1.12
CA ASN A 26 -5.54 0.93 1.72
C ASN A 26 -6.05 -0.02 0.65
N PHE A 27 -5.49 -1.22 0.55
CA PHE A 27 -5.91 -2.22 -0.43
C PHE A 27 -5.67 -3.63 0.11
N HIS A 28 -6.40 -4.59 -0.45
CA HIS A 28 -6.24 -6.00 -0.13
C HIS A 28 -5.64 -6.76 -1.32
N ILE A 29 -4.84 -7.77 -1.01
CA ILE A 29 -4.44 -8.82 -1.95
C ILE A 29 -4.57 -10.14 -1.20
N ASN A 30 -5.35 -11.07 -1.74
CA ASN A 30 -5.60 -12.37 -1.10
C ASN A 30 -6.03 -12.23 0.37
N ASN A 31 -6.98 -11.34 0.64
CA ASN A 31 -7.50 -11.02 1.98
C ASN A 31 -6.50 -10.38 2.96
N HIS A 32 -5.26 -10.11 2.55
CA HIS A 32 -4.26 -9.38 3.33
C HIS A 32 -4.39 -7.87 3.09
N LEU A 33 -4.60 -7.11 4.16
CA LEU A 33 -4.67 -5.65 4.11
C LEU A 33 -3.27 -5.02 4.12
N TYR A 34 -3.04 -4.15 3.16
CA TYR A 34 -1.86 -3.31 3.03
C TYR A 34 -2.25 -1.83 3.12
N GLN A 35 -1.37 -1.05 3.73
CA GLN A 35 -1.44 0.41 3.73
C GLN A 35 -0.24 0.95 2.97
N PHE A 36 -0.48 1.79 1.98
CA PHE A 36 0.52 2.53 1.24
C PHE A 36 0.40 4.01 1.52
N LEU A 37 1.46 4.60 2.06
CA LEU A 37 1.56 6.03 2.31
C LEU A 37 2.30 6.71 1.16
N VAL A 38 1.72 7.80 0.67
CA VAL A 38 2.23 8.63 -0.41
C VAL A 38 2.31 10.07 0.10
N GLY A 39 3.47 10.70 0.00
CA GLY A 39 3.68 12.10 0.37
C GLY A 39 3.34 13.06 -0.75
N ASP A 40 2.95 14.28 -0.36
CA ASP A 40 2.64 15.43 -1.21
C ASP A 40 1.40 15.23 -2.12
N LYS A 41 0.46 16.16 -2.07
CA LYS A 41 -0.76 16.11 -2.90
C LYS A 41 -0.56 16.61 -4.33
N LYS A 42 0.40 17.52 -4.56
CA LYS A 42 0.71 18.14 -5.85
C LYS A 42 1.74 17.33 -6.63
N THR A 43 2.76 16.84 -5.94
CA THR A 43 3.84 16.03 -6.52
C THR A 43 4.00 14.72 -5.76
N PRO A 44 3.08 13.74 -5.95
CA PRO A 44 3.04 12.55 -5.12
C PRO A 44 4.32 11.71 -5.22
N PHE A 45 4.87 11.32 -4.07
CA PHE A 45 6.01 10.41 -3.98
C PHE A 45 5.76 9.31 -2.95
N PRO A 46 6.25 8.08 -3.18
CA PRO A 46 5.93 6.97 -2.31
C PRO A 46 6.76 7.00 -1.02
N LEU A 47 6.16 6.70 0.13
CA LEU A 47 6.85 6.63 1.43
C LEU A 47 7.16 5.18 1.82
N ASN A 48 6.12 4.38 2.08
CA ASN A 48 6.25 3.00 2.50
C ASN A 48 4.97 2.20 2.27
N VAL A 49 5.09 0.87 2.28
CA VAL A 49 3.94 -0.04 2.35
C VAL A 49 4.06 -0.90 3.59
N MET A 50 3.01 -0.90 4.41
CA MET A 50 2.91 -1.68 5.64
C MET A 50 1.82 -2.74 5.53
N HIS A 51 2.03 -3.87 6.18
CA HIS A 51 0.98 -4.83 6.49
C HIS A 51 0.11 -4.27 7.63
N ILE A 52 -1.20 -4.48 7.55
CA ILE A 52 -2.16 -4.17 8.63
C ILE A 52 -2.97 -5.42 8.93
N PHE A 53 -2.27 -6.51 9.28
CA PHE A 53 -2.92 -7.80 9.48
C PHE A 53 -3.61 -7.80 10.86
N LYS A 54 -4.87 -8.22 10.88
CA LYS A 54 -5.67 -8.34 12.11
C LYS A 54 -5.29 -9.56 12.93
N GLU A 55 -4.77 -10.58 12.25
CA GLU A 55 -4.41 -11.88 12.80
C GLU A 55 -2.99 -12.25 12.38
N LYS A 56 -2.39 -13.22 13.07
CA LYS A 56 -1.07 -13.74 12.69
C LYS A 56 -1.20 -14.48 11.35
N ASP A 57 -0.44 -14.06 10.35
CA ASP A 57 -0.45 -14.71 9.03
C ASP A 57 0.89 -14.50 8.32
N VAL A 58 1.09 -15.16 7.18
CA VAL A 58 2.29 -15.03 6.34
C VAL A 58 1.95 -14.19 5.12
N CYS A 59 2.67 -13.09 4.91
CA CYS A 59 2.50 -12.29 3.70
C CYS A 59 2.88 -13.11 2.46
N ILE A 60 1.95 -13.27 1.51
CA ILE A 60 2.17 -14.04 0.28
C ILE A 60 3.25 -13.45 -0.65
N LEU A 61 3.60 -12.17 -0.47
CA LEU A 61 4.54 -11.46 -1.34
C LEU A 61 5.97 -11.48 -0.82
N CYS A 62 6.15 -11.36 0.50
CA CYS A 62 7.48 -11.30 1.13
C CYS A 62 7.79 -12.48 2.05
N ASN A 63 6.86 -13.43 2.19
CA ASN A 63 6.95 -14.63 3.02
C ASN A 63 7.27 -14.35 4.51
N LYS A 64 7.01 -13.12 4.98
CA LYS A 64 7.24 -12.71 6.36
C LYS A 64 6.02 -13.08 7.20
N THR A 65 6.25 -13.68 8.37
CA THR A 65 5.22 -13.85 9.39
C THR A 65 4.89 -12.49 10.00
N ILE A 66 3.66 -12.04 9.79
CA ILE A 66 3.10 -10.81 10.32
C ILE A 66 2.27 -11.16 11.54
N TYR A 67 2.52 -10.48 12.65
CA TYR A 67 1.78 -10.65 13.89
C TYR A 67 0.57 -9.70 13.92
N PRO A 68 -0.43 -9.90 14.78
CA PRO A 68 -1.50 -8.93 14.94
C PRO A 68 -0.97 -7.59 15.51
N TYR A 69 -1.78 -6.53 15.35
CA TYR A 69 -1.53 -5.22 15.96
C TYR A 69 -1.28 -5.35 17.49
N PRO A 70 -0.33 -4.59 18.08
CA PRO A 70 0.45 -3.49 17.50
C PRO A 70 1.72 -3.91 16.75
N VAL A 71 2.17 -5.16 16.88
CA VAL A 71 3.39 -5.67 16.23
C VAL A 71 3.22 -5.84 14.72
N GLY A 72 1.98 -5.94 14.25
CA GLY A 72 1.61 -6.20 12.86
C GLY A 72 1.86 -5.09 11.85
N GLN A 73 2.12 -3.86 12.30
CA GLN A 73 2.48 -2.75 11.43
C GLN A 73 3.94 -2.90 10.96
N GLN A 74 4.16 -3.83 10.06
CA GLN A 74 5.48 -4.16 9.54
C GLN A 74 5.58 -3.82 8.06
N ILE A 75 6.73 -3.30 7.62
CA ILE A 75 7.00 -3.01 6.21
C ILE A 75 6.88 -4.29 5.37
N CYS A 76 6.20 -4.20 4.23
CA CYS A 76 6.21 -5.23 3.20
C CYS A 76 7.46 -5.09 2.34
N LEU A 77 8.46 -5.95 2.56
CA LEU A 77 9.74 -5.89 1.83
C LEU A 77 9.60 -6.14 0.33
N ALA A 78 8.56 -6.86 -0.09
CA ALA A 78 8.25 -7.03 -1.50
C ALA A 78 7.85 -5.69 -2.12
N PHE A 79 6.85 -5.02 -1.56
CA PHE A 79 6.42 -3.71 -2.07
C PHE A 79 7.44 -2.60 -1.87
N GLN A 80 8.25 -2.64 -0.81
CA GLN A 80 9.27 -1.62 -0.55
C GLN A 80 10.25 -1.48 -1.72
N LYS A 81 10.53 -2.58 -2.45
CA LYS A 81 11.40 -2.58 -3.64
C LYS A 81 10.72 -2.06 -4.90
N HIS A 82 9.40 -1.91 -4.89
CA HIS A 82 8.58 -1.57 -6.04
C HIS A 82 7.70 -0.33 -5.81
N LEU A 83 8.06 0.51 -4.84
CA LEU A 83 7.32 1.70 -4.46
C LEU A 83 6.98 2.64 -5.63
N PRO A 84 7.94 3.02 -6.52
CA PRO A 84 7.61 3.89 -7.66
C PRO A 84 6.64 3.24 -8.63
N SER A 85 6.81 1.95 -8.93
CA SER A 85 5.93 1.20 -9.82
C SER A 85 4.52 1.07 -9.24
N LEU A 86 4.41 0.86 -7.92
CA LEU A 86 3.13 0.77 -7.23
C LEU A 86 2.40 2.11 -7.22
N LEU A 87 3.11 3.21 -6.96
CA LEU A 87 2.53 4.56 -7.06
C LEU A 87 2.00 4.82 -8.46
N ASN A 88 2.82 4.55 -9.48
CA ASN A 88 2.43 4.73 -10.88
C ASN A 88 1.20 3.89 -11.24
N HIS A 89 1.10 2.65 -10.72
CA HIS A 89 -0.10 1.82 -10.89
C HIS A 89 -1.35 2.52 -10.34
N PHE A 90 -1.33 2.97 -9.08
CA PHE A 90 -2.50 3.63 -8.49
C PHE A 90 -2.83 4.96 -9.17
N GLN A 91 -1.84 5.76 -9.56
CA GLN A 91 -2.07 7.01 -10.30
C GLN A 91 -2.67 6.77 -11.69
N THR A 92 -2.29 5.69 -12.37
CA THR A 92 -2.82 5.32 -13.68
C THR A 92 -4.26 4.81 -13.58
N MET A 93 -4.55 3.98 -12.57
CA MET A 93 -5.87 3.34 -12.42
C MET A 93 -6.91 4.26 -11.76
N TYR A 94 -6.46 5.15 -10.87
CA TYR A 94 -7.32 6.01 -10.05
C TYR A 94 -6.97 7.50 -10.18
N PRO A 95 -6.81 8.06 -11.39
CA PRO A 95 -6.28 9.41 -11.56
C PRO A 95 -7.13 10.46 -10.84
N LYS A 96 -8.46 10.28 -10.79
CA LYS A 96 -9.40 11.20 -10.13
C LYS A 96 -9.18 11.34 -8.62
N ASP A 97 -8.66 10.31 -7.97
CA ASP A 97 -8.39 10.31 -6.53
C ASP A 97 -7.09 11.05 -6.17
N PHE A 98 -6.21 11.27 -7.15
CA PHE A 98 -4.95 12.02 -7.02
C PHE A 98 -5.03 13.45 -7.56
N ILE A 99 -6.12 13.82 -8.23
CA ILE A 99 -6.33 15.17 -8.75
C ILE A 99 -6.91 16.06 -7.62
N ASN A 100 -6.32 17.24 -7.46
CA ASN A 100 -6.92 18.34 -6.71
C ASN A 100 -7.83 19.15 -7.61
#